data_AF-A0A1A9NLN1-F1
#
_entry.id   AF-A0A1A9NLN1-F1
#
_cell.length_a   1.000
_cell.length_b   1.000
_cell.length_c   1.000
_cell.angle_alpha   90.00
_cell.angle_beta   90.00
_cell.angle_gamma   90.00
#
_symmetry.space_group_name_H-M   'P 1'
#
loop_
_entity.id
_entity.type
_entity.pdbx_description
1 polymer ?
#
loop_
_entity_poly.entity_id
_entity_poly.type
_entity_poly.pdbx_seq_one_letter_code
_entity_poly.pdbx_strand_id
1 'polypeptide(L)'
;MKSLLTALLMLVSSVAIAEPQAGFEYQQTQQVIPTDNPAKIEVTELFWYGCPHCYQLEPRLAVWVKKLPQDVTFKRVPGIPRPDWAPGAKAYYAMEALGVLDKLHAPFFEAIHKQRIVKPNDEAAMIDWITKQSGMDRKKVSDAYNSFSVNTKNMRAMQIFRASGATGVPALIVDGKYISSISMAGGIEELLKVADELIAKARAEKTGKR
;
A
#
# COMPACT_ATOMS: atom_id res chain seq x y z
N MET A 1 -7.25 -58.36 36.79
CA MET A 1 -7.31 -58.32 35.31
C MET A 1 -7.86 -56.97 34.87
N LYS A 2 -7.07 -56.22 34.09
CA LYS A 2 -7.41 -55.29 32.97
C LYS A 2 -8.73 -54.47 33.12
N SER A 3 -8.79 -53.15 33.03
CA SER A 3 -7.98 -52.20 32.26
C SER A 3 -8.35 -50.79 32.74
N LEU A 4 -7.37 -49.95 33.10
CA LEU A 4 -7.60 -48.53 33.37
C LEU A 4 -7.58 -47.77 32.03
N LEU A 5 -8.73 -47.21 31.63
CA LEU A 5 -8.82 -46.23 30.56
C LEU A 5 -8.09 -44.96 30.99
N THR A 6 -7.04 -44.58 30.26
CA THR A 6 -6.45 -43.24 30.37
C THR A 6 -6.89 -42.44 29.15
N ALA A 7 -7.89 -41.58 29.33
CA ALA A 7 -8.31 -40.62 28.31
C ALA A 7 -7.29 -39.46 28.29
N LEU A 8 -6.50 -39.39 27.22
CA LEU A 8 -5.53 -38.31 26.99
C LEU A 8 -6.29 -37.10 26.42
N LEU A 9 -6.61 -36.14 27.30
CA LEU A 9 -7.24 -34.87 26.92
C LEU A 9 -6.17 -34.01 26.21
N MET A 10 -6.19 -33.95 24.88
CA MET A 10 -5.36 -33.02 24.12
C MET A 10 -5.87 -31.59 24.36
N LEU A 11 -5.15 -30.84 25.21
CA LEU A 11 -5.28 -29.40 25.31
C LEU A 11 -4.76 -28.77 24.01
N VAL A 12 -5.67 -28.43 23.10
CA VAL A 12 -5.37 -27.56 21.97
C VAL A 12 -5.27 -26.14 22.54
N SER A 13 -4.05 -25.70 22.80
CA SER A 13 -3.77 -24.30 23.13
C SER A 13 -4.02 -23.45 21.89
N SER A 14 -5.21 -22.89 21.77
CA SER A 14 -5.47 -21.81 20.81
C SER A 14 -4.55 -20.65 21.17
N VAL A 15 -3.54 -20.38 20.35
CA VAL A 15 -2.79 -19.13 20.43
C VAL A 15 -3.78 -18.03 20.06
N ALA A 16 -4.35 -17.38 21.08
CA ALA A 16 -5.18 -16.21 20.89
C ALA A 16 -4.27 -15.08 20.39
N ILE A 17 -4.21 -14.89 19.08
CA ILE A 17 -3.71 -13.65 18.49
C ILE A 17 -4.75 -12.61 18.90
N ALA A 18 -4.33 -11.60 19.68
CA ALA A 18 -5.22 -10.52 20.05
C ALA A 18 -5.69 -9.80 18.78
N GLU A 19 -7.01 -9.74 18.57
CA GLU A 19 -7.58 -8.99 17.45
C GLU A 19 -7.17 -7.52 17.55
N PRO A 20 -6.82 -6.85 16.43
CA PRO A 20 -6.46 -5.44 16.47
C PRO A 20 -7.63 -4.62 16.99
N GLN A 21 -7.34 -3.60 17.79
CA GLN A 21 -8.35 -2.79 18.45
C GLN A 21 -8.57 -1.48 17.68
N ALA A 22 -9.84 -1.17 17.39
CA ALA A 22 -10.22 0.11 16.80
C ALA A 22 -9.77 1.27 17.72
N GLY A 23 -9.14 2.28 17.13
CA GLY A 23 -8.59 3.44 17.83
C GLY A 23 -7.13 3.28 18.25
N PHE A 24 -6.57 2.06 18.18
CA PHE A 24 -5.18 1.76 18.50
C PHE A 24 -4.44 1.30 17.24
N GLU A 25 -4.54 0.03 16.88
CA GLU A 25 -3.82 -0.55 15.73
C GLU A 25 -4.44 -0.15 14.39
N TYR A 26 -5.71 0.25 14.36
CA TYR A 26 -6.37 0.76 13.17
C TYR A 26 -7.49 1.77 13.50
N GLN A 27 -7.95 2.50 12.49
CA GLN A 27 -9.09 3.42 12.56
C GLN A 27 -10.04 3.23 11.38
N GLN A 28 -11.24 3.78 11.47
CA GLN A 28 -12.08 3.99 10.29
C GLN A 28 -11.47 5.09 9.43
N THR A 29 -11.58 4.98 8.11
CA THR A 29 -11.31 6.08 7.19
C THR A 29 -12.29 7.23 7.45
N GLN A 30 -11.84 8.47 7.29
CA GLN A 30 -12.70 9.65 7.50
C GLN A 30 -13.93 9.67 6.58
N GLN A 31 -13.78 9.14 5.37
CA GLN A 31 -14.86 8.89 4.44
C GLN A 31 -14.66 7.51 3.84
N VAL A 32 -15.76 6.78 3.60
CA VAL A 32 -15.68 5.51 2.88
C VAL A 32 -15.17 5.79 1.47
N ILE A 33 -14.04 5.17 1.12
CA ILE A 33 -13.42 5.29 -0.18
C ILE A 33 -14.01 4.21 -1.09
N PRO A 34 -14.59 4.56 -2.25
CA PRO A 34 -15.04 3.56 -3.21
C PRO A 34 -13.87 2.68 -3.68
N THR A 35 -14.08 1.37 -3.66
CA THR A 35 -13.12 0.37 -4.18
C THR A 35 -13.31 0.17 -5.69
N ASP A 36 -12.27 -0.27 -6.39
CA ASP A 36 -12.33 -0.43 -7.85
C ASP A 36 -13.21 -1.64 -8.26
N ASN A 37 -13.27 -2.66 -7.39
CA ASN A 37 -14.13 -3.82 -7.56
C ASN A 37 -14.89 -4.14 -6.26
N PRO A 38 -16.21 -3.85 -6.18
CA PRO A 38 -17.02 -4.11 -4.99
C PRO A 38 -17.08 -5.59 -4.57
N ALA A 39 -16.85 -6.52 -5.52
CA ALA A 39 -16.87 -7.96 -5.27
C ALA A 39 -15.58 -8.50 -4.63
N LYS A 40 -14.52 -7.70 -4.58
CA LYS A 40 -13.23 -8.05 -3.95
C LYS A 40 -13.02 -7.21 -2.70
N ILE A 41 -12.05 -7.62 -1.88
CA ILE A 41 -11.53 -6.84 -0.77
C ILE A 41 -10.30 -6.11 -1.29
N GLU A 42 -10.37 -4.79 -1.35
CA GLU A 42 -9.25 -3.98 -1.85
C GLU A 42 -8.32 -3.57 -0.72
N VAL A 43 -7.02 -3.77 -0.88
CA VAL A 43 -5.98 -3.20 -0.03
C VAL A 43 -5.25 -2.13 -0.82
N THR A 44 -5.26 -0.91 -0.29
CA THR A 44 -4.55 0.23 -0.88
C THR A 44 -3.38 0.63 -0.01
N GLU A 45 -2.18 0.64 -0.55
CA GLU A 45 -1.03 1.30 0.06
C GLU A 45 -1.01 2.79 -0.28
N LEU A 46 -0.94 3.64 0.74
CA LEU A 46 -0.51 5.03 0.62
C LEU A 46 0.99 5.11 0.85
N PHE A 47 1.75 5.56 -0.16
CA PHE A 47 3.21 5.62 -0.09
C PHE A 47 3.78 6.90 -0.71
N TRP A 48 5.05 7.18 -0.50
CA TRP A 48 5.78 8.20 -1.26
C TRP A 48 7.21 7.74 -1.52
N TYR A 49 7.73 8.01 -2.73
CA TYR A 49 9.09 7.58 -3.09
C TYR A 49 10.20 8.25 -2.27
N GLY A 50 9.93 9.40 -1.64
CA GLY A 50 10.88 10.05 -0.73
C GLY A 50 10.79 9.60 0.73
N CYS A 51 9.87 8.68 1.06
CA CYS A 51 9.61 8.25 2.44
C CYS A 51 10.50 7.04 2.82
N PRO A 52 11.43 7.19 3.78
CA PRO A 52 12.33 6.10 4.16
C PRO A 52 11.61 4.86 4.70
N HIS A 53 10.51 5.03 5.43
CA HIS A 53 9.72 3.93 5.97
C HIS A 53 8.97 3.16 4.88
N CYS A 54 8.56 3.84 3.81
CA CYS A 54 7.95 3.24 2.64
C CYS A 54 8.97 2.35 1.92
N TYR A 55 10.19 2.87 1.73
CA TYR A 55 11.30 2.09 1.17
C TYR A 55 11.67 0.86 2.02
N GLN A 56 11.66 0.99 3.35
CA GLN A 56 11.90 -0.15 4.26
C GLN A 56 10.78 -1.19 4.24
N LEU A 57 9.52 -0.76 4.05
CA LEU A 57 8.35 -1.63 3.96
C LEU A 57 8.33 -2.46 2.67
N GLU A 58 8.76 -1.87 1.54
CA GLU A 58 8.61 -2.44 0.20
C GLU A 58 9.03 -3.93 0.05
N PRO A 59 10.21 -4.39 0.54
CA PRO A 59 10.59 -5.79 0.41
C PRO A 59 9.64 -6.75 1.14
N ARG A 60 9.11 -6.35 2.30
CA ARG A 60 8.16 -7.15 3.08
C ARG A 60 6.78 -7.12 2.46
N LEU A 61 6.34 -5.94 2.05
CA LEU A 61 5.06 -5.75 1.38
C LEU A 61 5.00 -6.54 0.06
N ALA A 62 6.05 -6.54 -0.76
CA ALA A 62 6.11 -7.30 -1.99
C ALA A 62 5.97 -8.82 -1.79
N VAL A 63 6.52 -9.36 -0.69
CA VAL A 63 6.37 -10.77 -0.33
C VAL A 63 4.95 -11.06 0.18
N TRP A 64 4.39 -10.15 0.98
CA TRP A 64 3.02 -10.27 1.50
C TRP A 64 1.97 -10.21 0.39
N VAL A 65 2.07 -9.25 -0.52
CA VAL A 65 1.16 -9.07 -1.67
C VAL A 65 1.08 -10.34 -2.53
N LYS A 66 2.21 -11.04 -2.74
CA LYS A 66 2.25 -12.30 -3.51
C LYS A 66 1.49 -13.46 -2.85
N LYS A 67 1.21 -13.36 -1.55
CA LYS A 67 0.50 -14.38 -0.76
C LYS A 67 -0.99 -14.06 -0.58
N LEU A 68 -1.45 -12.92 -1.10
CA LEU A 68 -2.84 -12.53 -0.94
C LEU A 68 -3.79 -13.55 -1.60
N PRO A 69 -4.92 -13.86 -0.95
CA PRO A 69 -5.90 -14.78 -1.50
C PRO A 69 -6.62 -14.16 -2.71
N GLN A 70 -7.24 -15.01 -3.53
CA GLN A 70 -7.86 -14.59 -4.80
C GLN A 70 -9.01 -13.58 -4.64
N ASP A 71 -9.61 -13.48 -3.46
CA ASP A 71 -10.69 -12.52 -3.17
C ASP A 71 -10.17 -11.13 -2.76
N VAL A 72 -8.86 -10.95 -2.66
CA VAL A 72 -8.20 -9.69 -2.31
C VAL A 72 -7.47 -9.11 -3.52
N THR A 73 -7.57 -7.79 -3.71
CA THR A 73 -6.78 -7.04 -4.70
C THR A 73 -5.91 -6.03 -3.99
N PHE A 74 -4.70 -5.82 -4.50
CA PHE A 74 -3.76 -4.83 -3.96
C PHE A 74 -3.48 -3.73 -4.97
N LYS A 75 -3.45 -2.47 -4.52
CA LYS A 75 -3.01 -1.33 -5.33
C LYS A 75 -2.19 -0.35 -4.52
N ARG A 76 -1.37 0.45 -5.23
CA ARG A 76 -0.61 1.54 -4.64
C ARG A 76 -1.14 2.88 -5.11
N VAL A 77 -1.22 3.81 -4.18
CA VAL A 77 -1.65 5.20 -4.41
C VAL A 77 -0.60 6.10 -3.75
N PRO A 78 0.06 7.00 -4.49
CA PRO A 78 0.95 7.97 -3.87
C PRO A 78 0.19 8.84 -2.85
N GLY A 79 0.67 8.89 -1.62
CA GLY A 79 0.17 9.81 -0.60
C GLY A 79 0.74 11.21 -0.82
N ILE A 80 -0.13 12.21 -0.96
CA ILE A 80 0.26 13.59 -1.29
C ILE A 80 -0.34 14.53 -0.24
N PRO A 81 0.24 14.61 0.98
CA PRO A 81 -0.21 15.53 2.01
C PRO A 81 0.10 16.99 1.66
N ARG A 82 1.12 17.23 0.83
CA ARG A 82 1.60 18.56 0.44
C ARG A 82 1.94 18.61 -1.05
N PRO A 83 1.79 19.79 -1.71
CA PRO A 83 2.02 19.92 -3.16
C PRO A 83 3.44 19.54 -3.62
N ASP A 84 4.45 19.75 -2.78
CA ASP A 84 5.86 19.44 -3.10
C ASP A 84 6.15 17.94 -3.22
N TRP A 85 5.21 17.07 -2.83
CA TRP A 85 5.31 15.61 -3.01
C TRP A 85 4.74 15.14 -4.36
N ALA A 86 3.99 16.01 -5.05
CA ALA A 86 3.35 15.70 -6.32
C ALA A 86 4.33 15.21 -7.41
N PRO A 87 5.59 15.68 -7.51
CA PRO A 87 6.53 15.15 -8.50
C PRO A 87 6.73 13.63 -8.38
N GLY A 88 6.94 13.13 -7.16
CA GLY A 88 7.11 11.69 -6.93
C GLY A 88 5.86 10.88 -7.29
N ALA A 89 4.68 11.45 -7.06
CA ALA A 89 3.41 10.83 -7.44
C ALA A 89 3.21 10.80 -8.97
N LYS A 90 3.54 11.90 -9.66
CA LYS A 90 3.53 11.93 -11.13
C LYS A 90 4.52 10.93 -11.72
N ALA A 91 5.70 10.76 -11.13
CA ALA A 91 6.65 9.72 -11.56
C ALA A 91 6.07 8.30 -11.47
N TYR A 92 5.35 7.97 -10.39
CA TYR A 92 4.66 6.69 -10.26
C TYR A 92 3.66 6.47 -11.41
N TYR A 93 2.75 7.42 -11.62
CA TYR A 93 1.72 7.30 -12.65
C TYR A 93 2.27 7.41 -14.08
N ALA A 94 3.38 8.13 -14.29
CA ALA A 94 4.07 8.18 -15.57
C ALA A 94 4.66 6.79 -15.92
N MET A 95 5.34 6.15 -14.97
CA MET A 95 5.87 4.79 -15.17
C MET A 95 4.75 3.78 -15.41
N GLU A 96 3.60 3.93 -14.75
CA GLU A 96 2.41 3.14 -15.00
C GLU A 96 1.88 3.34 -16.42
N ALA A 97 1.69 4.60 -16.85
CA ALA A 97 1.21 4.93 -18.18
C ALA A 97 2.16 4.46 -19.30
N LEU A 98 3.47 4.41 -19.01
CA LEU A 98 4.50 3.90 -19.92
C LEU A 98 4.64 2.38 -19.88
N GLY A 99 3.94 1.67 -18.98
CA GLY A 99 4.02 0.22 -18.84
C GLY A 99 5.36 -0.29 -18.28
N VAL A 100 6.10 0.55 -17.56
CA VAL A 100 7.43 0.22 -16.99
C VAL A 100 7.44 0.17 -15.46
N LEU A 101 6.30 0.43 -14.81
CA LEU A 101 6.19 0.51 -13.35
C LEU A 101 6.72 -0.75 -12.65
N ASP A 102 6.29 -1.95 -13.04
CA ASP A 102 6.70 -3.19 -12.37
C ASP A 102 8.22 -3.42 -12.40
N LYS A 103 8.88 -2.94 -13.45
CA LYS A 103 10.34 -3.05 -13.61
C LYS A 103 11.09 -1.96 -12.85
N LEU A 104 10.51 -0.75 -12.77
CA LEU A 104 11.22 0.44 -12.30
C LEU A 104 10.83 0.88 -10.89
N HIS A 105 9.74 0.38 -10.30
CA HIS A 105 9.27 0.79 -8.98
C HIS A 105 10.33 0.64 -7.89
N ALA A 106 10.86 -0.58 -7.68
CA ALA A 106 11.89 -0.82 -6.69
C ALA A 106 13.23 -0.14 -7.05
N PRO A 107 13.74 -0.20 -8.30
CA PRO A 107 14.94 0.56 -8.68
C PRO A 107 14.81 2.07 -8.46
N PHE A 108 13.62 2.65 -8.56
CA PHE A 108 13.41 4.08 -8.34
C PHE A 108 13.51 4.46 -6.86
N PHE A 109 12.96 3.64 -5.97
CA PHE A 109 13.20 3.78 -4.53
C PHE A 109 14.69 3.69 -4.20
N GLU A 110 15.43 2.73 -4.78
CA GLU A 110 16.88 2.58 -4.61
C GLU A 110 17.64 3.83 -5.10
N ALA A 111 17.24 4.39 -6.24
CA ALA A 111 17.84 5.60 -6.80
C ALA A 111 17.72 6.81 -5.87
N ILE A 112 16.61 6.90 -5.13
CA ILE A 112 16.34 7.98 -4.18
C ILE A 112 17.03 7.73 -2.83
N HIS A 113 16.80 6.57 -2.21
CA HIS A 113 17.21 6.34 -0.82
C HIS A 113 18.64 5.84 -0.67
N LYS A 114 19.07 4.92 -1.54
CA LYS A 114 20.39 4.28 -1.44
C LYS A 114 21.45 5.01 -2.26
N GLN A 115 21.14 5.29 -3.52
CA GLN A 115 22.08 5.91 -4.45
C GLN A 115 22.09 7.44 -4.34
N ARG A 116 20.98 8.04 -3.89
CA ARG A 116 20.80 9.49 -3.74
C ARG A 116 21.07 10.28 -5.04
N ILE A 117 20.76 9.67 -6.18
CA ILE A 117 20.97 10.26 -7.51
C ILE A 117 19.70 10.93 -8.06
N VAL A 118 18.55 10.71 -7.43
CA VAL A 118 17.27 11.36 -7.74
C VAL A 118 16.74 12.00 -6.47
N LYS A 119 16.37 13.29 -6.56
CA LYS A 119 15.68 13.97 -5.47
C LYS A 119 14.18 13.72 -5.58
N PRO A 120 13.47 13.39 -4.48
CA PRO A 120 12.07 12.96 -4.51
C PRO A 120 11.05 14.08 -4.78
N ASN A 121 11.51 15.31 -5.00
CA ASN A 121 10.71 16.48 -5.35
C ASN A 121 11.22 17.21 -6.60
N ASP A 122 12.18 16.64 -7.33
CA ASP A 122 12.78 17.23 -8.53
C ASP A 122 12.24 16.55 -9.78
N GLU A 123 11.26 17.18 -10.43
CA GLU A 123 10.61 16.64 -11.63
C GLU A 123 11.60 16.33 -12.77
N ALA A 124 12.57 17.23 -13.02
CA ALA A 124 13.52 17.05 -14.10
C ALA A 124 14.39 15.81 -13.87
N ALA A 125 14.90 15.65 -12.64
CA ALA A 125 15.68 14.48 -12.26
C ALA A 125 14.88 13.16 -12.40
N MET A 126 13.58 13.18 -12.09
CA MET A 126 12.73 12.00 -12.25
C MET A 126 12.50 11.64 -13.73
N ILE A 127 12.20 12.63 -14.57
CA ILE A 127 12.02 12.42 -16.02
C ILE A 127 13.31 11.88 -16.63
N ASP A 128 14.45 12.46 -16.28
CA ASP A 128 15.76 12.05 -16.81
C ASP A 128 16.11 10.62 -16.35
N TRP A 129 15.84 10.29 -15.08
CA TRP A 129 16.06 8.94 -14.57
C TRP A 129 15.17 7.91 -15.26
N ILE A 130 13.86 8.18 -15.39
CA ILE A 130 12.92 7.27 -16.06
C ILE A 130 13.32 7.09 -17.53
N THR A 131 13.70 8.17 -18.22
CA THR A 131 14.21 8.13 -19.60
C THR A 131 15.39 7.18 -19.71
N LYS A 132 16.41 7.35 -18.86
CA LYS A 132 17.61 6.52 -18.86
C LYS A 132 17.33 5.05 -18.57
N GLN A 133 16.51 4.75 -17.56
CA GLN A 133 16.25 3.36 -17.15
C GLN A 133 15.24 2.63 -18.04
N SER A 134 14.31 3.34 -18.65
CA SER A 134 13.35 2.75 -19.59
C SER A 134 13.89 2.59 -21.01
N GLY A 135 14.94 3.35 -21.38
CA GLY A 135 15.46 3.42 -22.74
C GLY A 135 14.52 4.12 -23.72
N MET A 136 13.48 4.79 -23.23
CA MET A 136 12.53 5.52 -24.06
C MET A 136 13.04 6.92 -24.40
N ASP A 137 12.48 7.51 -25.45
CA ASP A 137 12.71 8.91 -25.79
C ASP A 137 12.27 9.84 -24.65
N ARG A 138 13.07 10.89 -24.38
CA ARG A 138 12.83 11.83 -23.28
C ARG A 138 11.53 12.60 -23.45
N LYS A 139 11.18 12.97 -24.68
CA LYS A 139 9.93 13.67 -24.96
C LYS A 139 8.75 12.75 -24.65
N LYS A 140 8.80 11.47 -25.04
CA LYS A 140 7.77 10.48 -24.68
C LYS A 140 7.57 10.38 -23.16
N VAL A 141 8.65 10.33 -22.39
CA VAL A 141 8.57 10.27 -20.92
C VAL A 141 7.97 11.55 -20.34
N SER A 142 8.42 12.71 -20.82
CA SER A 142 7.92 14.01 -20.38
C SER A 142 6.44 14.22 -20.73
N ASP A 143 6.02 13.81 -21.94
CA ASP A 143 4.62 13.87 -22.38
C ASP A 143 3.74 12.97 -21.49
N ALA A 144 4.19 11.74 -21.18
CA ALA A 144 3.46 10.84 -20.28
C ALA A 144 3.34 11.44 -18.87
N TYR A 145 4.44 11.96 -18.33
CA TYR A 145 4.49 12.60 -17.02
C TYR A 145 3.55 13.80 -16.90
N ASN A 146 3.41 14.58 -17.98
CA ASN A 146 2.53 15.75 -18.02
C ASN A 146 1.14 15.47 -18.61
N SER A 147 0.82 14.21 -18.90
CA SER A 147 -0.43 13.83 -19.52
C SER A 147 -1.64 14.14 -18.63
N PHE A 148 -2.78 14.39 -19.27
CA PHE A 148 -4.06 14.57 -18.58
C PHE A 148 -4.39 13.39 -17.66
N SER A 149 -4.12 12.15 -18.09
CA SER A 149 -4.35 10.94 -17.30
C SER A 149 -3.53 10.95 -16.00
N VAL A 150 -2.23 11.27 -16.08
CA VAL A 150 -1.35 11.36 -14.89
C VAL A 150 -1.83 12.45 -13.94
N ASN A 151 -2.18 13.64 -14.45
CA ASN A 151 -2.69 14.74 -13.63
C ASN A 151 -4.01 14.36 -12.92
N THR A 152 -4.94 13.69 -13.61
CA THR A 152 -6.20 13.21 -13.02
C THR A 152 -5.96 12.17 -11.94
N LYS A 153 -5.06 11.20 -12.17
CA LYS A 153 -4.68 10.21 -11.14
C LYS A 153 -4.03 10.87 -9.92
N ASN A 154 -3.20 11.89 -10.15
CA ASN A 154 -2.59 12.67 -9.07
C ASN A 154 -3.64 13.41 -8.21
N MET A 155 -4.64 14.01 -8.86
CA MET A 155 -5.78 14.62 -8.14
C MET A 155 -6.59 13.60 -7.35
N ARG A 156 -6.85 12.43 -7.94
CA ARG A 156 -7.54 11.35 -7.25
C ARG A 156 -6.76 10.83 -6.04
N ALA A 157 -5.44 10.71 -6.16
CA ALA A 157 -4.56 10.31 -5.06
C ALA A 157 -4.63 11.28 -3.87
N MET A 158 -4.63 12.61 -4.13
CA MET A 158 -4.85 13.62 -3.10
C MET A 158 -6.22 13.49 -2.41
N GLN A 159 -7.27 13.16 -3.17
CA GLN A 159 -8.60 12.93 -2.59
C GLN A 159 -8.64 11.68 -1.72
N ILE A 160 -8.05 10.57 -2.18
CA ILE A 160 -7.96 9.33 -1.41
C ILE A 160 -7.20 9.57 -0.11
N PHE A 161 -6.06 10.26 -0.17
CA PHE A 161 -5.28 10.62 1.02
C PHE A 161 -6.14 11.37 2.05
N ARG A 162 -6.84 12.43 1.62
CA ARG A 162 -7.73 13.20 2.52
C ARG A 162 -8.91 12.37 3.05
N ALA A 163 -9.60 11.63 2.18
CA ALA A 163 -10.73 10.79 2.55
C ALA A 163 -10.35 9.67 3.52
N SER A 164 -9.11 9.18 3.44
CA SER A 164 -8.62 8.14 4.33
C SER A 164 -8.40 8.61 5.77
N GLY A 165 -8.20 9.91 5.99
CA GLY A 165 -7.75 10.43 7.28
C GLY A 165 -6.26 10.25 7.56
N ALA A 166 -5.49 9.74 6.60
CA ALA A 166 -4.04 9.60 6.75
C ALA A 166 -3.38 10.95 7.07
N THR A 167 -2.46 10.93 8.04
CA THR A 167 -1.61 12.07 8.40
C THR A 167 -0.19 11.93 7.85
N GLY A 168 0.12 10.79 7.22
CA GLY A 168 1.43 10.46 6.68
C GLY A 168 1.42 9.14 5.91
N VAL A 169 2.62 8.65 5.61
CA VAL A 169 2.87 7.40 4.88
C VAL A 169 4.03 6.64 5.54
N PRO A 170 4.13 5.30 5.39
CA PRO A 170 3.18 4.45 4.69
C PRO A 170 1.93 4.16 5.53
N ALA A 171 0.80 3.98 4.85
CA ALA A 171 -0.46 3.53 5.45
C ALA A 171 -1.12 2.48 4.55
N LEU A 172 -1.81 1.51 5.16
CA LEU A 172 -2.62 0.53 4.45
C LEU A 172 -4.09 0.80 4.72
N ILE A 173 -4.88 0.86 3.65
CA ILE A 173 -6.33 1.00 3.70
C ILE A 173 -6.97 -0.30 3.24
N VAL A 174 -7.88 -0.86 4.03
CA VAL A 174 -8.59 -2.11 3.72
C VAL A 174 -10.06 -1.84 3.45
N ASP A 175 -10.54 -2.35 2.31
CA ASP A 175 -11.90 -2.22 1.76
C ASP A 175 -12.42 -0.78 1.73
N GLY A 176 -11.51 0.20 1.63
CA GLY A 176 -11.83 1.63 1.66
C GLY A 176 -12.44 2.12 2.98
N LYS A 177 -12.36 1.35 4.06
CA LYS A 177 -13.04 1.61 5.35
C LYS A 177 -12.11 1.64 6.54
N TYR A 178 -11.05 0.85 6.53
CA TYR A 178 -10.12 0.75 7.65
C TYR A 178 -8.77 1.25 7.23
N ILE A 179 -8.09 1.99 8.10
CA ILE A 179 -6.73 2.47 7.87
C ILE A 179 -5.84 2.09 9.05
N SER A 180 -4.64 1.61 8.74
CA SER A 180 -3.55 1.40 9.70
C SER A 180 -2.24 1.93 9.13
N SER A 181 -1.25 2.13 9.99
CA SER A 181 0.08 2.60 9.64
C SER A 181 1.13 1.93 10.52
N ILE A 182 2.41 2.04 10.15
CA ILE A 182 3.50 1.45 10.93
C ILE A 182 3.47 1.94 12.39
N SER A 183 3.20 3.23 12.61
CA SER A 183 3.16 3.80 13.96
C SER A 183 1.95 3.33 14.77
N MET A 184 0.81 3.08 14.13
CA MET A 184 -0.38 2.56 14.80
C MET A 184 -0.22 1.09 15.19
N ALA A 185 0.30 0.28 14.27
CA ALA A 185 0.45 -1.15 14.49
C ALA A 185 1.66 -1.50 15.38
N GLY A 186 2.62 -0.58 15.55
CA GLY A 186 3.82 -0.80 16.34
C GLY A 186 5.00 -1.42 15.58
N GLY A 187 4.93 -1.50 14.24
CA GLY A 187 6.00 -2.01 13.41
C GLY A 187 5.55 -2.43 12.00
N ILE A 188 6.52 -2.80 11.16
CA ILE A 188 6.26 -3.25 9.78
C ILE A 188 5.54 -4.59 9.77
N GLU A 189 6.01 -5.56 10.55
CA GLU A 189 5.43 -6.90 10.58
C GLU A 189 4.04 -6.87 11.23
N GLU A 190 3.88 -6.02 12.25
CA GLU A 190 2.62 -5.77 12.93
C GLU A 190 1.59 -5.12 11.99
N LEU A 191 2.00 -4.15 11.17
CA LEU A 191 1.13 -3.52 10.18
C LEU A 191 0.56 -4.56 9.19
N LEU A 192 1.39 -5.50 8.72
CA LEU A 192 0.94 -6.56 7.81
C LEU A 192 -0.02 -7.54 8.49
N LYS A 193 0.22 -7.90 9.76
CA LYS A 193 -0.72 -8.71 10.56
C LYS A 193 -2.05 -7.99 10.75
N VAL A 194 -2.02 -6.70 11.09
CA VAL A 194 -3.23 -5.87 11.21
C VAL A 194 -3.98 -5.84 9.88
N ALA A 195 -3.29 -5.71 8.75
CA ALA A 195 -3.91 -5.76 7.44
C ALA A 195 -4.62 -7.10 7.17
N ASP A 196 -4.00 -8.24 7.52
CA ASP A 196 -4.61 -9.57 7.38
C ASP A 196 -5.89 -9.71 8.21
N GLU A 197 -5.87 -9.23 9.45
CA GLU A 197 -7.05 -9.23 10.34
C GLU A 197 -8.16 -8.31 9.81
N LEU A 198 -7.81 -7.13 9.29
CA LEU A 198 -8.77 -6.23 8.66
C LEU A 198 -9.36 -6.79 7.37
N ILE A 199 -8.58 -7.57 6.60
CA ILE A 199 -9.09 -8.31 5.44
C ILE A 199 -10.11 -9.35 5.89
N ALA A 200 -9.80 -10.12 6.94
CA ALA A 200 -10.72 -11.11 7.49
C ALA A 200 -12.02 -10.46 8.00
N LYS A 201 -11.90 -9.31 8.68
CA LYS A 201 -13.04 -8.50 9.10
C LYS A 201 -13.90 -8.02 7.92
N ALA A 202 -13.28 -7.44 6.90
CA ALA A 202 -13.98 -6.97 5.70
C ALA A 202 -14.68 -8.12 4.96
N ARG A 203 -14.07 -9.31 4.95
CA ARG A 203 -14.66 -10.53 4.38
C ARG A 203 -15.94 -10.92 5.11
N ALA A 204 -15.89 -10.99 6.44
CA ALA A 204 -17.05 -11.34 7.26
C ALA A 204 -18.21 -10.36 7.08
N GLU A 205 -17.92 -9.06 6.95
CA GLU A 205 -18.94 -8.04 6.69
C GLU A 205 -19.59 -8.16 5.30
N LYS A 206 -18.84 -8.59 4.29
CA LYS A 206 -19.40 -8.83 2.95
C LYS A 206 -20.26 -10.10 2.91
N THR A 207 -19.91 -11.13 3.67
CA THR A 207 -20.72 -12.37 3.74
C THR A 207 -21.99 -12.18 4.55
N GLY A 208 -21.97 -11.39 5.64
CA GLY A 208 -23.16 -11.13 6.46
C GLY A 208 -24.16 -10.13 5.86
N LYS A 209 -23.79 -9.46 4.75
CA LYS A 209 -24.69 -8.57 3.98
C LYS A 209 -25.42 -9.29 2.84
N ARG A 210 -25.13 -10.58 2.61
CA ARG A 210 -25.85 -11.45 1.68
C ARG A 210 -26.93 -12.21 2.44
#